data_AF-A0A935GSN6-F1
#
_entry.id   AF-A0A935GSN6-F1
#
_cell.length_a   1.000
_cell.length_b   1.000
_cell.length_c   1.000
_cell.angle_alpha   90.00
_cell.angle_beta   90.00
_cell.angle_gamma   90.00
#
_symmetry.space_group_name_H-M   'P 1'
#
loop_
_entity.id
_entity.type
_entity.pdbx_description
1 polymer ?
#
loop_
_entity_poly.entity_id
_entity_poly.type
_entity_poly.pdbx_seq_one_letter_code
_entity_poly.pdbx_strand_id
1 'polypeptide(L)'
;MTPHEALSFMYAKRRDKFDTRVLQLMIRCLGVYPPGSIVQLSNNSLAAVTSVNPKKPLRPWIMVYDPTVPKEKALMVDLEQETAISIAKALRPSVLAPKVAAYLNPRKRVTYFFDDGKNTSSNGK
;
A
#
# COMPACT_ATOMS: atom_id res chain seq x y z
N MET A 1 -14.07 -1.71 6.01
CA MET A 1 -13.09 -2.78 5.76
C MET A 1 -11.97 -2.18 4.93
N THR A 2 -10.73 -2.21 5.43
CA THR A 2 -9.57 -1.85 4.61
C THR A 2 -9.24 -2.99 3.64
N PRO A 3 -8.53 -2.74 2.52
CA PRO A 3 -8.08 -3.81 1.64
C PRO A 3 -7.25 -4.89 2.38
N HIS A 4 -6.41 -4.50 3.34
CA HIS A 4 -5.68 -5.43 4.21
C HIS A 4 -6.63 -6.28 5.07
N GLU A 5 -7.66 -5.69 5.67
CA GLU A 5 -8.67 -6.42 6.43
C GLU A 5 -9.49 -7.37 5.56
N ALA A 6 -9.80 -6.96 4.32
CA ALA A 6 -10.47 -7.81 3.36
C ALA A 6 -9.62 -9.05 3.03
N LEU A 7 -8.33 -8.84 2.76
CA LEU A 7 -7.36 -9.92 2.49
C LEU A 7 -7.17 -10.85 3.70
N SER A 8 -6.96 -10.28 4.88
CA SER A 8 -6.83 -11.05 6.13
C SER A 8 -8.08 -11.87 6.42
N PHE A 9 -9.28 -11.29 6.22
CA PHE A 9 -10.55 -11.99 6.36
C PHE A 9 -10.72 -13.12 5.33
N MET A 10 -10.38 -12.89 4.06
CA MET A 10 -10.41 -13.92 3.02
C MET A 10 -9.47 -15.09 3.34
N TYR A 11 -8.26 -14.79 3.83
CA TYR A 11 -7.26 -15.80 4.18
C TYR A 11 -7.63 -16.61 5.44
N ALA A 12 -8.16 -15.95 6.47
CA ALA A 12 -8.44 -16.57 7.76
C ALA A 12 -9.81 -17.29 7.83
N LYS A 13 -10.82 -16.79 7.11
CA LYS A 13 -12.21 -17.30 7.22
C LYS A 13 -12.73 -18.04 5.99
N ARG A 14 -12.00 -18.04 4.86
CA ARG A 14 -12.48 -18.63 3.59
C ARG A 14 -11.37 -19.31 2.78
N ARG A 15 -10.34 -19.84 3.44
CA ARG A 15 -9.17 -20.46 2.79
C ARG A 15 -9.55 -21.60 1.83
N ASP A 16 -10.61 -22.32 2.14
CA ASP A 16 -11.12 -23.49 1.41
C ASP A 16 -12.07 -23.13 0.26
N LYS A 17 -12.43 -21.83 0.13
CA LYS A 17 -13.31 -21.31 -0.93
C LYS A 17 -12.55 -20.59 -2.04
N PHE A 18 -11.24 -20.39 -1.90
CA PHE A 18 -10.42 -19.67 -2.85
C PHE A 18 -9.20 -20.48 -3.24
N ASP A 19 -8.88 -20.49 -4.53
CA ASP A 19 -7.64 -21.08 -5.02
C ASP A 19 -6.45 -20.32 -4.43
N THR A 20 -5.56 -21.06 -3.77
CA THR A 20 -4.41 -20.51 -3.04
C THR A 20 -3.48 -19.70 -3.94
N ARG A 21 -3.35 -20.07 -5.22
CA ARG A 21 -2.55 -19.33 -6.21
C ARG A 21 -3.23 -18.02 -6.59
N VAL A 22 -4.56 -18.02 -6.81
CA VAL A 22 -5.33 -16.80 -7.11
C VAL A 22 -5.29 -15.82 -5.95
N LEU A 23 -5.39 -16.30 -4.71
CA LEU A 23 -5.31 -15.45 -3.53
C LEU A 23 -3.90 -14.88 -3.32
N GLN A 24 -2.85 -15.68 -3.56
CA GLN A 24 -1.47 -15.20 -3.59
C GLN A 24 -1.25 -14.16 -4.70
N LEU A 25 -1.79 -14.39 -5.90
CA LEU A 25 -1.81 -13.42 -7.00
C LEU A 25 -2.53 -12.14 -6.59
N MET A 26 -3.65 -12.23 -5.86
CA MET A 26 -4.39 -11.04 -5.42
C MET A 26 -3.62 -10.24 -4.37
N ILE A 27 -2.97 -10.90 -3.40
CA ILE A 27 -2.05 -10.25 -2.45
C ILE A 27 -0.86 -9.61 -3.19
N ARG A 28 -0.36 -10.27 -4.24
CA ARG A 28 0.75 -9.80 -5.07
C ARG A 28 0.36 -8.64 -5.98
N CYS A 29 -0.87 -8.62 -6.51
CA CYS A 29 -1.42 -7.57 -7.37
C CYS A 29 -1.90 -6.35 -6.58
N LEU A 30 -2.47 -6.54 -5.38
CA LEU A 30 -2.89 -5.44 -4.51
C LEU A 30 -1.74 -4.88 -3.66
N GLY A 31 -0.70 -5.69 -3.41
CA GLY A 31 0.33 -5.39 -2.44
C GLY A 31 -0.18 -5.51 -0.99
N VAL A 32 0.73 -5.64 -0.03
CA VAL A 32 0.38 -5.62 1.41
C VAL A 32 -0.29 -4.29 1.79
N TYR A 33 0.12 -3.21 1.12
CA TYR A 33 -0.42 -1.86 1.29
C TYR A 33 -0.79 -1.26 -0.08
N PRO A 34 -2.04 -1.42 -0.55
CA PRO A 34 -2.47 -0.84 -1.83
C PRO A 34 -2.54 0.70 -1.76
N PRO A 35 -2.53 1.39 -2.91
CA PRO A 35 -2.68 2.83 -2.94
C PRO A 35 -4.00 3.28 -2.30
N GLY A 36 -3.96 4.40 -1.60
CA GLY A 36 -5.06 4.89 -0.77
C GLY A 36 -5.13 4.25 0.62
N SER A 37 -4.31 3.23 0.91
CA SER A 37 -4.18 2.71 2.29
C SER A 37 -3.61 3.80 3.19
N ILE A 38 -4.23 3.97 4.36
CA ILE A 38 -3.71 4.86 5.38
C ILE A 38 -2.85 4.05 6.34
N VAL A 39 -1.65 4.54 6.63
CA VAL A 39 -0.66 3.85 7.44
C VAL A 39 -0.10 4.79 8.51
N GLN A 40 0.26 4.20 9.65
CA GLN A 40 1.11 4.84 10.65
C GLN A 40 2.54 4.35 10.45
N LEU A 41 3.49 5.27 10.43
CA LEU A 41 4.91 4.99 10.29
C LEU A 41 5.56 4.73 11.67
N SER A 42 6.77 4.18 11.67
CA SER A 42 7.54 3.87 12.88
C SER A 42 7.84 5.10 13.77
N ASN A 43 7.81 6.30 13.19
CA ASN A 43 7.95 7.57 13.91
C ASN A 43 6.60 8.20 14.31
N ASN A 44 5.51 7.43 14.26
CA ASN A 44 4.13 7.87 14.53
C ASN A 44 3.50 8.84 13.52
N SER A 45 4.22 9.23 12.47
CA SER A 45 3.63 10.01 11.39
C SER A 45 2.56 9.21 10.65
N LEU A 46 1.55 9.92 10.17
CA LEU A 46 0.48 9.33 9.35
C LEU A 46 0.80 9.55 7.87
N ALA A 47 0.48 8.57 7.04
CA ALA A 47 0.70 8.68 5.61
C ALA A 47 -0.36 7.92 4.80
N ALA A 48 -0.52 8.29 3.54
CA ALA A 48 -1.28 7.54 2.56
C ALA A 48 -0.35 6.88 1.56
N VAL A 49 -0.58 5.61 1.24
CA VAL A 49 0.14 4.96 0.14
C VAL A 49 -0.29 5.56 -1.19
N THR A 50 0.67 5.94 -2.01
CA THR A 50 0.41 6.56 -3.33
C THR A 50 0.69 5.59 -4.47
N SER A 51 1.68 4.71 -4.31
CA SER A 51 2.00 3.65 -5.29
C SER A 51 2.59 2.43 -4.58
N VAL A 52 2.31 1.25 -5.12
CA VAL A 52 2.92 -0.01 -4.67
C VAL A 52 4.34 -0.14 -5.23
N ASN A 53 5.19 -0.86 -4.52
CA ASN A 53 6.47 -1.35 -5.05
C ASN A 53 6.33 -2.87 -5.29
N PRO A 54 6.20 -3.32 -6.56
CA PRO A 54 6.00 -4.74 -6.87
C PRO A 54 7.15 -5.65 -6.43
N LYS A 55 8.37 -5.11 -6.40
CA LYS A 55 9.57 -5.86 -5.96
C LYS A 55 9.68 -5.91 -4.44
N LYS A 56 9.24 -4.86 -3.74
CA LYS A 56 9.25 -4.74 -2.27
C LYS A 56 7.91 -4.24 -1.73
N PRO A 57 6.88 -5.08 -1.60
CA PRO A 57 5.52 -4.65 -1.21
C PRO A 57 5.39 -3.96 0.15
N LEU A 58 6.38 -4.12 1.05
CA LEU A 58 6.46 -3.44 2.35
C LEU A 58 7.16 -2.08 2.30
N ARG A 59 7.73 -1.71 1.14
CA ARG A 59 8.40 -0.44 0.88
C ARG A 59 7.72 0.34 -0.28
N PRO A 60 6.44 0.72 -0.14
CA PRO A 60 5.73 1.51 -1.15
C PRO A 60 6.13 2.98 -1.14
N TRP A 61 5.65 3.74 -2.13
CA TRP A 61 5.64 5.20 -2.07
C TRP A 61 4.48 5.70 -1.21
N ILE A 62 4.75 6.71 -0.39
CA ILE A 62 3.79 7.28 0.54
C ILE A 62 3.77 8.81 0.46
N MET A 63 2.61 9.40 0.79
CA MET A 63 2.45 10.83 1.05
C MET A 63 2.28 11.02 2.55
N VAL A 64 3.20 11.76 3.17
CA VAL A 64 3.18 12.01 4.63
C VAL A 64 2.22 13.15 4.95
N TYR A 65 1.43 12.98 6.00
CA TYR A 65 0.61 14.05 6.56
C TYR A 65 1.48 15.04 7.31
N ASP A 66 1.41 16.31 6.92
CA ASP A 66 1.97 17.43 7.66
C ASP A 66 0.91 18.54 7.74
N PRO A 67 0.47 18.95 8.95
CA PRO A 67 -0.53 20.00 9.12
C PRO A 67 -0.06 21.39 8.67
N THR A 68 1.26 21.61 8.55
CA THR A 68 1.86 22.90 8.19
C THR A 68 2.10 23.03 6.69
N VAL A 69 2.12 21.92 5.96
CA VAL A 69 2.41 21.89 4.52
C VAL A 69 1.12 21.64 3.75
N PRO A 70 0.69 22.53 2.83
CA PRO A 70 -0.44 22.27 1.96
C PRO A 70 -0.30 20.96 1.19
N LYS A 71 -1.41 20.25 0.95
CA LYS A 71 -1.41 18.92 0.32
C LYS A 71 -0.69 18.91 -1.03
N GLU A 72 -0.78 19.99 -1.79
CA GLU A 72 -0.16 20.15 -3.11
C GLU A 72 1.37 20.11 -3.05
N LYS A 73 1.93 20.37 -1.86
CA LYS A 73 3.36 20.35 -1.55
C LYS A 73 3.72 19.21 -0.58
N ALA A 74 2.80 18.27 -0.35
CA ALA A 74 3.00 17.18 0.58
C ALA A 74 4.23 16.35 0.20
N LEU A 75 4.99 15.94 1.23
CA LEU A 75 6.19 15.16 1.03
C LEU A 75 5.83 13.75 0.53
N MET A 76 6.37 13.41 -0.64
CA MET A 76 6.34 12.07 -1.20
C MET A 76 7.63 11.35 -0.80
N VAL A 77 7.49 10.19 -0.16
CA VAL A 77 8.63 9.39 0.31
C VAL A 77 8.61 8.04 -0.37
N ASP A 78 9.75 7.67 -0.95
CA ASP A 78 10.03 6.30 -1.37
C ASP A 78 10.60 5.52 -0.18
N LEU A 79 9.82 4.60 0.39
CA LEU A 79 10.28 3.79 1.51
C LEU A 79 11.37 2.77 1.12
N GLU A 80 11.63 2.55 -0.17
CA GLU A 80 12.78 1.75 -0.60
C GLU A 80 14.09 2.49 -0.34
N GLN A 81 14.12 3.81 -0.54
CA GLN A 81 15.29 4.66 -0.30
C GLN A 81 15.36 5.11 1.17
N GLU A 82 14.22 5.48 1.75
CA GLU A 82 14.14 5.92 3.14
C GLU A 82 14.06 4.71 4.08
N THR A 83 15.23 4.17 4.41
CA THR A 83 15.33 2.94 5.21
C THR A 83 15.10 3.14 6.70
N ALA A 84 15.26 4.36 7.22
CA ALA A 84 15.09 4.70 8.63
C ALA A 84 13.62 4.64 9.09
N ILE A 85 12.68 4.75 8.15
CA ILE A 85 11.25 4.74 8.42
C ILE A 85 10.62 3.47 7.84
N SER A 86 9.66 2.90 8.56
CA SER A 86 8.90 1.73 8.12
C SER A 86 7.42 1.90 8.44
N ILE A 87 6.58 1.07 7.82
CA ILE A 87 5.14 1.03 8.13
C ILE A 87 4.95 0.22 9.41
N ALA A 88 4.45 0.86 10.46
CA ALA A 88 4.15 0.21 11.74
C ALA A 88 2.79 -0.52 11.70
N LYS A 89 1.75 0.11 11.14
CA LYS A 89 0.42 -0.51 10.97
C LYS A 89 -0.45 0.20 9.95
N ALA A 90 -1.40 -0.53 9.36
CA ALA A 90 -2.49 0.04 8.57
C ALA A 90 -3.63 0.55 9.48
N LEU A 91 -4.26 1.65 9.07
CA LEU A 91 -5.35 2.30 9.79
C LEU A 91 -6.63 2.32 8.96
N ARG A 92 -7.78 2.28 9.64
CA ARG A 92 -9.08 2.53 9.01
C ARG A 92 -9.27 4.04 8.81
N PRO A 93 -9.84 4.49 7.68
CA PRO A 93 -10.17 5.91 7.50
C PRO A 93 -11.08 6.47 8.60
N SER A 94 -11.96 5.64 9.19
CA SER A 94 -12.89 6.03 10.24
C SER A 94 -12.23 6.41 11.58
N VAL A 95 -10.98 6.02 11.81
CA VAL A 95 -10.26 6.38 13.05
C VAL A 95 -9.47 7.69 12.91
N LEU A 96 -9.46 8.29 11.72
CA LEU A 96 -8.72 9.52 11.45
C LEU A 96 -9.56 10.74 11.84
N ALA A 97 -8.88 11.76 12.36
CA ALA A 97 -9.48 13.08 12.47
C ALA A 97 -9.89 13.61 11.08
N PRO A 98 -11.02 14.33 10.95
CA PRO A 98 -11.54 14.78 9.65
C PRO A 98 -10.53 15.56 8.81
N LYS A 99 -9.69 16.39 9.45
CA LYS A 99 -8.63 17.16 8.77
C LYS A 99 -7.55 16.27 8.16
N VAL A 100 -7.14 15.22 8.87
CA VAL A 100 -6.15 14.24 8.40
C VAL A 100 -6.74 13.43 7.25
N ALA A 101 -7.99 12.98 7.40
CA ALA A 101 -8.69 12.25 6.35
C ALA A 101 -8.82 13.08 5.07
N ALA A 102 -9.18 14.37 5.16
CA ALA A 102 -9.26 15.26 4.02
C ALA A 102 -7.91 15.46 3.31
N TYR A 103 -6.83 15.63 4.09
CA TYR A 103 -5.48 15.77 3.59
C TYR A 103 -5.04 14.50 2.83
N LEU A 104 -5.17 13.34 3.46
CA LEU A 104 -4.71 12.06 2.94
C LEU A 104 -5.67 11.42 1.93
N ASN A 105 -6.84 12.01 1.65
CA ASN A 105 -7.84 11.42 0.75
C ASN A 105 -7.29 11.29 -0.69
N PRO A 106 -7.21 10.08 -1.26
CA PRO A 106 -6.67 9.82 -2.60
C PRO A 106 -7.70 10.18 -3.69
N ARG A 107 -8.09 11.45 -3.84
CA ARG A 107 -9.01 11.89 -4.91
C ARG A 107 -8.34 12.15 -6.26
N LYS A 108 -7.01 12.09 -6.35
CA LYS A 108 -6.27 12.34 -7.61
C LYS A 108 -5.13 11.32 -7.78
N ARG A 109 -5.32 10.38 -8.70
CA ARG A 109 -4.36 9.36 -9.20
C ARG A 109 -3.93 8.29 -8.19
N VAL A 110 -4.65 7.17 -8.24
CA VAL A 110 -4.12 5.86 -7.81
C VAL A 110 -3.51 5.20 -9.04
N THR A 111 -2.21 4.91 -9.01
CA THR A 111 -1.52 4.24 -10.11
C THR A 111 -1.19 2.81 -9.69
N TYR A 112 -1.75 1.83 -10.41
CA TYR A 112 -1.37 0.42 -10.29
C TYR A 112 -0.35 0.12 -11.40
N PHE A 113 0.86 -0.30 -11.01
CA PHE A 113 1.85 -0.80 -11.97
C PHE A 113 1.81 -2.32 -11.97
N PHE A 114 1.30 -2.89 -13.06
CA PHE A 114 1.38 -4.33 -13.31
C PHE A 114 2.70 -4.60 -14.03
N ASP A 115 3.57 -5.40 -13.40
CA ASP A 115 4.77 -5.92 -14.05
C ASP A 115 4.36 -7.20 -14.80
N ASP A 116 4.27 -7.13 -16.12
CA ASP A 116 4.08 -8.31 -16.98
C ASP A 116 5.38 -9.12 -16.97
N GLY A 117 5.50 -10.01 -15.98
CA GLY A 117 6.62 -10.90 -15.82
C GLY A 117 6.77 -11.87 -16.99
N LYS A 118 7.32 -11.42 -18.12
CA LYS A 118 7.87 -12.30 -19.15
C LYS A 118 9.22 -12.81 -18.68
N ASN A 119 9.21 -13.90 -17.91
CA ASN A 119 10.39 -14.75 -17.79
C ASN A 119 10.45 -15.68 -19.01
N THR A 120 10.99 -15.21 -20.12
CA THR A 120 11.43 -16.11 -21.20
C THR A 120 12.84 -16.58 -20.89
N SER A 121 12.93 -17.62 -20.07
CA SER A 121 14.07 -18.53 -20.10
C SER A 121 13.77 -19.61 -21.14
N SER A 122 14.44 -19.55 -22.29
CA SER A 122 14.65 -20.73 -23.14
C SER A 122 16.08 -20.71 -23.64
N ASN A 123 16.97 -21.31 -22.84
CA ASN A 123 18.22 -21.88 -23.31
C ASN A 123 17.88 -23.13 -24.13
N GLY A 124 18.46 -23.31 -25.32
CA GLY A 124 18.24 -24.53 -26.10
C GLY A 124 18.80 -24.51 -27.51
N LYS A 125 20.11 -24.78 -27.59
CA LYS A 125 20.88 -25.36 -28.70
C LYS A 125 21.55 -24.42 -29.70
#